data_AF-A0AA46X2T4-F1
#
_entry.id   AF-A0AA46X2T4-F1
#
_cell.length_a   1.000
_cell.length_b   1.000
_cell.length_c   1.000
_cell.angle_alpha   90.00
_cell.angle_beta   90.00
_cell.angle_gamma   90.00
#
_symmetry.space_group_name_H-M   'P 1'
#
loop_
_entity.id
_entity.type
_entity.pdbx_description
1 polymer ?
#
loop_
_entity_poly.entity_id
_entity_poly.type
_entity_poly.pdbx_seq_one_letter_code
_entity_poly.pdbx_strand_id
1 'polypeptide(L)'
;MEPKELTSEILLESVLECTNFVVNEVPNLYSAVMERQKKDDELFFMNFVEDENEQNDYYGYVYNKTDSKIYEYAFHDDKLVKNRKLSLIEKKIGELTTKDILELSIINLL
;
A
#
# COMPACT_ATOMS: atom_id res chain seq x y z
N MET A 1 10.97 22.82 -14.68
CA MET A 1 9.93 21.95 -15.27
C MET A 1 8.67 22.20 -14.48
N GLU A 2 7.54 22.40 -15.15
CA GLU A 2 6.25 22.39 -14.44
C GLU A 2 5.95 20.97 -13.92
N PRO A 3 5.25 20.82 -12.78
CA PRO A 3 4.81 19.52 -12.32
C PRO A 3 3.94 18.90 -13.43
N LYS A 4 4.31 17.72 -13.93
CA LYS A 4 3.39 16.96 -14.78
C LYS A 4 2.17 16.63 -13.94
N GLU A 5 1.01 17.16 -14.30
CA GLU A 5 -0.27 16.73 -13.74
C GLU A 5 -0.34 15.20 -13.83
N LEU A 6 -0.48 14.51 -12.69
CA LEU A 6 -0.66 13.05 -12.68
C LEU A 6 -1.98 12.72 -13.39
N THR A 7 -1.89 12.06 -14.54
CA THR A 7 -3.06 11.55 -15.26
C THR A 7 -3.57 10.27 -14.61
N SER A 8 -4.83 9.91 -14.86
CA SER A 8 -5.42 8.65 -14.36
C SER A 8 -4.65 7.40 -14.82
N GLU A 9 -3.96 7.48 -15.96
CA GLU A 9 -3.13 6.40 -16.49
C GLU A 9 -1.84 6.22 -15.69
N ILE A 10 -1.13 7.32 -15.38
CA ILE A 10 0.08 7.31 -14.54
C ILE A 10 -0.26 6.77 -13.15
N LEU A 11 -1.40 7.16 -12.59
CA LEU A 11 -1.88 6.66 -11.30
C LEU A 11 -2.11 5.15 -11.31
N LEU A 12 -2.72 4.62 -12.37
CA LEU A 12 -2.96 3.18 -12.50
C LEU A 12 -1.66 2.41 -12.64
N GLU A 13 -0.72 2.90 -13.44
CA GLU A 13 0.60 2.30 -13.63
C GLU A 13 1.34 2.20 -12.28
N SER A 14 1.40 3.28 -11.51
CA SER A 14 2.03 3.28 -10.18
C SER A 14 1.40 2.29 -9.20
N VAL A 15 0.07 2.15 -9.21
CA VAL A 15 -0.63 1.17 -8.36
C VAL A 15 -0.28 -0.26 -8.78
N LEU A 16 -0.19 -0.54 -10.08
CA LEU A 16 0.19 -1.86 -10.59
C LEU A 16 1.66 -2.18 -10.28
N GLU A 17 2.57 -1.21 -10.44
CA GLU A 17 3.98 -1.35 -10.09
C GLU A 17 4.15 -1.61 -8.59
N CYS A 18 3.47 -0.85 -7.74
CA CYS A 18 3.47 -1.05 -6.28
C CYS A 18 2.93 -2.42 -5.89
N THR A 19 1.81 -2.83 -6.48
CA THR A 19 1.24 -4.17 -6.28
C THR A 19 2.23 -5.26 -6.67
N ASN A 20 2.87 -5.12 -7.83
CA ASN A 20 3.86 -6.08 -8.30
C ASN A 20 5.10 -6.12 -7.39
N PHE A 21 5.56 -4.96 -6.90
CA PHE A 21 6.66 -4.88 -5.95
C PHE A 21 6.32 -5.61 -4.64
N VAL A 22 5.18 -5.34 -4.03
CA VAL A 22 4.79 -5.99 -2.76
C VAL A 22 4.64 -7.51 -2.92
N VAL A 23 4.05 -7.97 -4.04
CA VAL A 23 3.89 -9.39 -4.32
C VAL A 23 5.23 -10.12 -4.42
N ASN A 24 6.23 -9.52 -5.07
CA ASN A 24 7.50 -10.18 -5.38
C ASN A 24 8.58 -9.92 -4.34
N GLU A 25 8.70 -8.70 -3.84
CA GLU A 25 9.80 -8.26 -2.97
C GLU A 25 9.44 -8.28 -1.48
N VAL A 26 8.15 -8.14 -1.15
CA VAL A 26 7.65 -8.15 0.24
C VAL A 26 6.55 -9.22 0.44
N PRO A 27 6.82 -10.50 0.11
CA PRO A 27 5.80 -11.54 0.05
C PRO A 27 5.14 -11.83 1.41
N ASN A 28 5.81 -11.49 2.52
CA ASN A 28 5.26 -11.62 3.86
C ASN A 28 4.10 -10.64 4.11
N LEU A 29 4.23 -9.40 3.62
CA LEU A 29 3.15 -8.41 3.66
C LEU A 29 1.98 -8.89 2.81
N TYR A 30 2.26 -9.27 1.56
CA TYR A 30 1.23 -9.76 0.65
C TYR A 30 0.44 -10.92 1.25
N SER A 31 1.15 -11.93 1.77
CA SER A 31 0.52 -13.10 2.39
C SER A 31 -0.32 -12.72 3.60
N ALA A 32 0.16 -11.83 4.48
CA ALA A 32 -0.58 -11.40 5.66
C ALA A 32 -1.87 -10.66 5.30
N VAL A 33 -1.85 -9.82 4.25
CA VAL A 33 -3.05 -9.14 3.77
C VAL A 33 -4.04 -10.14 3.16
N MET A 34 -3.56 -11.10 2.34
CA MET A 34 -4.39 -12.15 1.76
C MET A 34 -5.01 -13.09 2.80
N GLU A 35 -4.34 -13.32 3.94
CA GLU A 35 -4.87 -14.11 5.07
C GLU A 35 -5.97 -13.36 5.84
N ARG A 36 -5.88 -12.02 5.93
CA ARG A 36 -6.90 -11.16 6.55
C ARG A 36 -8.11 -10.93 5.64
N GLN A 37 -7.88 -10.87 4.34
CA GLN A 37 -8.91 -10.73 3.31
C GLN A 37 -9.37 -12.11 2.81
N LYS A 38 -10.31 -12.16 1.86
CA LYS A 38 -10.69 -13.46 1.28
C LYS A 38 -9.65 -13.85 0.23
N LYS A 39 -9.38 -15.16 0.14
CA LYS A 39 -8.36 -15.72 -0.76
C LYS A 39 -8.57 -15.38 -2.24
N ASP A 40 -9.81 -15.10 -2.64
CA ASP A 40 -10.20 -14.78 -4.01
C ASP A 40 -10.35 -13.26 -4.26
N ASP A 41 -9.94 -12.42 -3.30
CA ASP A 41 -10.05 -10.97 -3.44
C ASP A 41 -9.00 -10.41 -4.42
N GLU A 42 -9.43 -9.52 -5.31
CA GLU A 42 -8.55 -8.79 -6.22
C GLU A 42 -8.02 -7.54 -5.51
N LEU A 43 -6.78 -7.63 -5.00
CA LEU A 43 -6.15 -6.60 -4.18
C LEU A 43 -5.12 -5.79 -4.96
N PHE A 44 -5.13 -4.47 -4.75
CA PHE A 44 -4.18 -3.52 -5.32
C PHE A 44 -3.52 -2.73 -4.20
N PHE A 45 -2.20 -2.80 -4.12
CA PHE A 45 -1.42 -1.96 -3.20
C PHE A 45 -1.26 -0.58 -3.83
N MET A 46 -1.80 0.43 -3.17
CA MET A 46 -1.83 1.78 -3.71
C MET A 46 -0.61 2.59 -3.29
N ASN A 47 -0.01 2.25 -2.15
CA ASN A 47 1.21 2.87 -1.65
C ASN A 47 2.00 1.86 -0.81
N PHE A 48 3.31 2.04 -0.75
CA PHE A 48 4.22 1.25 0.07
C PHE A 48 5.30 2.17 0.64
N VAL A 49 5.33 2.22 1.96
CA VAL A 49 6.23 3.07 2.75
C VAL A 49 7.02 2.16 3.67
N GLU A 50 8.34 2.18 3.58
CA GLU A 50 9.23 1.52 4.53
C GLU A 50 9.74 2.56 5.54
N ASP A 51 9.67 2.25 6.83
CA ASP A 51 10.25 3.12 7.86
C ASP A 51 11.79 3.08 7.79
N GLU A 52 12.40 4.23 7.51
CA GLU A 52 13.86 4.36 7.42
C GLU A 52 14.58 4.09 8.76
N ASN A 53 13.88 4.25 9.89
CA ASN A 53 14.44 4.10 11.23
C ASN A 53 14.19 2.70 11.83
N GLU A 54 13.09 2.05 11.42
CA GLU A 54 12.68 0.73 11.88
C GLU A 54 12.66 -0.23 10.69
N GLN A 55 13.84 -0.80 10.38
CA GLN A 55 13.95 -1.85 9.37
C GLN A 55 12.89 -2.91 9.68
N ASN A 56 12.01 -3.15 8.70
CA ASN A 56 10.88 -4.09 8.71
C ASN A 56 9.48 -3.53 9.08
N ASP A 57 9.32 -2.23 9.30
CA ASP A 57 7.99 -1.62 9.41
C ASP A 57 7.54 -1.00 8.09
N TYR A 58 6.34 -1.39 7.65
CA TYR A 58 5.77 -1.01 6.36
C TYR A 58 4.35 -0.46 6.51
N TYR A 59 4.04 0.59 5.76
CA TYR A 59 2.75 1.27 5.82
C TYR A 59 2.22 1.57 4.42
N GLY A 60 0.91 1.71 4.32
CA GLY A 60 0.28 2.13 3.08
C GLY A 60 -1.19 1.78 3.00
N TYR A 61 -1.68 1.67 1.78
CA TYR A 61 -3.09 1.39 1.50
C TYR A 61 -3.22 0.21 0.53
N VAL A 62 -4.25 -0.61 0.77
CA VAL A 62 -4.68 -1.65 -0.15
C VAL A 62 -6.13 -1.40 -0.55
N TYR A 63 -6.38 -1.37 -1.85
CA TYR A 63 -7.72 -1.37 -2.42
C TYR A 63 -8.14 -2.81 -2.70
N ASN A 64 -9.26 -3.22 -2.14
CA ASN A 64 -9.92 -4.47 -2.47
C ASN A 64 -11.01 -4.18 -3.52
N LYS A 65 -10.77 -4.62 -4.74
CA LYS A 65 -11.72 -4.40 -5.85
C LYS A 65 -12.97 -5.27 -5.71
N THR A 66 -12.87 -6.43 -5.06
CA THR A 66 -13.99 -7.36 -4.89
C THR A 66 -15.12 -6.75 -4.06
N ASP A 67 -14.80 -6.03 -2.98
CA ASP A 67 -15.78 -5.35 -2.14
C ASP A 67 -15.79 -3.83 -2.29
N SER A 68 -14.92 -3.29 -3.15
CA SER A 68 -14.76 -1.86 -3.42
C SER A 68 -14.39 -1.04 -2.19
N LYS A 69 -13.54 -1.59 -1.30
CA LYS A 69 -13.08 -0.92 -0.08
C LYS A 69 -11.59 -0.63 -0.10
N ILE A 70 -11.18 0.39 0.64
CA ILE A 70 -9.78 0.70 0.89
C ILE A 70 -9.47 0.43 2.35
N TYR A 71 -8.29 -0.13 2.59
CA TYR A 71 -7.77 -0.41 3.91
C TYR A 71 -6.41 0.24 4.08
N GLU A 72 -6.22 0.94 5.18
CA GLU A 72 -4.89 1.33 5.67
C GLU A 72 -4.24 0.12 6.32
N TYR A 73 -2.99 -0.17 5.95
CA TYR A 73 -2.19 -1.21 6.57
C TYR A 73 -0.98 -0.63 7.31
N ALA A 74 -0.65 -1.27 8.42
CA ALA A 74 0.63 -1.16 9.10
C ALA A 74 1.13 -2.57 9.37
N PHE A 75 2.34 -2.88 8.92
CA PHE A 75 2.89 -4.22 8.91
C PHE A 75 4.31 -4.24 9.44
N HIS A 76 4.52 -5.02 10.50
CA HIS A 76 5.85 -5.29 11.05
C HIS A 76 6.28 -6.70 10.65
N ASP A 77 7.40 -6.83 9.94
CA ASP A 77 7.99 -8.10 9.52
C ASP A 77 9.22 -8.48 10.34
N ASP A 78 9.01 -9.02 11.56
CA ASP A 78 10.13 -9.57 12.32
C ASP A 78 10.61 -10.90 11.72
N LYS A 79 11.56 -10.79 10.79
CA LYS A 79 12.20 -11.91 10.09
C LYS A 79 12.98 -12.82 11.04
N LEU A 80 13.41 -12.32 12.21
CA LEU A 80 14.23 -13.07 13.15
C LEU A 80 13.40 -14.00 14.04
N VAL A 81 12.22 -13.57 14.48
CA VAL A 81 11.35 -14.38 15.36
C VAL A 81 10.07 -14.90 14.70
N LYS A 82 9.93 -14.77 13.38
CA LYS A 82 8.72 -15.13 12.60
C LYS A 82 7.44 -14.48 13.17
N ASN A 83 7.58 -13.38 13.88
CA ASN A 83 6.46 -12.69 14.50
C ASN A 83 6.04 -11.56 13.58
N ARG A 84 4.98 -11.79 12.81
CA ARG A 84 4.45 -10.82 11.86
C ARG A 84 3.21 -10.18 12.46
N LYS A 85 3.11 -8.84 12.38
CA LYS A 85 1.94 -8.12 12.89
C LYS A 85 1.35 -7.24 11.80
N LEU A 86 0.13 -7.57 11.40
CA LEU A 86 -0.66 -6.76 10.48
C LEU A 86 -1.80 -6.04 11.21
N SER A 87 -1.79 -4.71 11.15
CA SER A 87 -2.97 -3.87 11.33
C SER A 87 -3.59 -3.61 9.97
N LEU A 88 -4.91 -3.73 9.86
CA LEU A 88 -5.65 -3.50 8.62
C LEU A 88 -6.99 -2.83 8.98
N ILE A 89 -7.16 -1.56 8.62
CA ILE A 89 -8.28 -0.72 9.05
C ILE A 89 -8.99 -0.18 7.81
N GLU A 90 -10.29 -0.46 7.70
CA GLU A 90 -11.12 0.07 6.62
C GLU A 90 -11.20 1.60 6.69
N LYS A 91 -11.01 2.26 5.55
CA LYS A 91 -11.13 3.71 5.38
C LYS A 91 -12.25 4.01 4.39
N LYS A 92 -12.96 5.12 4.59
CA LYS A 92 -13.93 5.57 3.60
C LYS A 92 -13.20 6.22 2.43
N ILE A 93 -13.51 5.82 1.21
CA ILE A 93 -12.87 6.35 0.00
C ILE A 93 -12.98 7.89 -0.07
N GLY A 94 -14.12 8.46 0.34
CA GLY A 94 -14.32 9.91 0.35
C GLY A 94 -13.54 10.68 1.45
N GLU A 95 -12.90 9.98 2.38
CA GLU A 95 -12.03 10.56 3.41
C GLU A 95 -10.55 10.50 3.00
N LEU A 96 -10.22 9.80 1.90
CA LEU A 96 -8.87 9.71 1.36
C LEU A 96 -8.63 10.83 0.37
N THR A 97 -7.51 11.50 0.55
CA THR A 97 -7.00 12.50 -0.39
C THR A 97 -6.00 11.84 -1.34
N THR A 98 -5.73 12.49 -2.48
CA THR A 98 -4.57 12.14 -3.32
C THR A 98 -3.27 12.15 -2.51
N LYS A 99 -3.21 12.97 -1.45
CA LYS A 99 -2.13 12.97 -0.47
C LYS A 99 -2.02 11.65 0.29
N ASP A 100 -3.13 11.06 0.72
CA ASP A 100 -3.11 9.77 1.44
C ASP A 100 -2.73 8.60 0.54
N ILE A 101 -3.12 8.65 -0.74
CA ILE A 101 -2.88 7.57 -1.71
C ILE A 101 -1.51 7.67 -2.40
N LEU A 102 -0.90 8.88 -2.49
CA LEU A 102 0.30 9.15 -3.28
C LEU A 102 1.47 9.80 -2.50
N GLU A 103 1.30 10.18 -1.23
CA GLU A 103 2.42 10.72 -0.45
C GLU A 103 3.34 9.61 0.02
N LEU A 104 4.27 9.23 -0.86
CA LEU A 104 5.66 8.99 -0.44
C LEU A 104 6.72 9.20 -1.54
N SER A 105 6.45 10.09 -2.49
CA SER A 105 7.49 10.65 -3.39
C SER A 105 7.12 12.03 -3.96
N ILE A 106 6.57 12.93 -3.15
CA ILE A 106 6.45 14.36 -3.54
C ILE A 106 6.84 15.24 -2.36
N ILE A 107 8.12 15.16 -1.97
CA ILE A 107 8.75 16.27 -1.23
C ILE A 107 9.29 17.25 -2.29
N ASN A 108 8.76 18.47 -2.20
CA ASN A 108 9.01 19.66 -3.02
C ASN A 108 8.42 19.63 -4.44
N LEU A 109 7.30 20.34 -4.61
CA LEU A 109 7.10 21.34 -5.67
C LEU A 109 5.79 22.14 -5.43
N LEU A 110 5.87 23.11 -4.52
CA LEU A 110 5.22 24.43 -4.67
C LEU A 110 6.29 25.49 -4.38
#